data_AF-A0A2W6C8X2-F1
#
_entry.id   AF-A0A2W6C8X2-F1
#
_cell.length_a   1.000
_cell.length_b   1.000
_cell.length_c   1.000
_cell.angle_alpha   90.00
_cell.angle_beta   90.00
_cell.angle_gamma   90.00
#
_symmetry.space_group_name_H-M   'P 1'
#
loop_
_entity.id
_entity.type
_entity.pdbx_description
1 polymer ?
#
loop_
_entity_poly.entity_id
_entity_poly.type
_entity_poly.pdbx_seq_one_letter_code
_entity_poly.pdbx_strand_id
1 'polypeptide(L)'
;MTAPARPAPSIGAPGIALVVVGAVLVLIAFTALDWYPGSAGPSAVAHITFSDLHRLTADASGVGIAAAYFGWLAWVLLILVIVVGFAANLPTRATNALRVAGFVLGLAGAAATYLALAKLASAGGGSRGAFDHAKAGVWLAVVGYLVAAAGAVIGPVRRT
;
A
#
# COMPACT_ATOMS: atom_id res chain seq x y z
N MET A 1 16.82 50.30 1.63
CA MET A 1 16.97 48.93 2.15
C MET A 1 15.88 48.05 1.52
N THR A 2 16.22 47.24 0.52
CA THR A 2 15.32 46.26 -0.10
C THR A 2 15.54 44.91 0.57
N ALA A 3 14.49 44.33 1.16
CA ALA A 3 14.58 43.00 1.78
C ALA A 3 14.91 41.93 0.72
N PRO A 4 15.76 40.93 1.04
CA PRO A 4 16.05 39.85 0.10
C PRO A 4 14.79 39.03 -0.23
N ALA A 5 14.58 38.74 -1.51
CA ALA A 5 13.46 37.92 -1.97
C ALA A 5 13.56 36.50 -1.38
N ARG A 6 12.48 35.99 -0.77
CA ARG A 6 12.42 34.61 -0.28
C ARG A 6 12.41 33.64 -1.46
N PRO A 7 13.21 32.56 -1.45
CA PRO A 7 13.16 31.55 -2.51
C PRO A 7 11.77 30.95 -2.64
N ALA A 8 11.27 30.84 -3.87
CA ALA A 8 9.99 30.24 -4.16
C ALA A 8 10.03 28.73 -3.86
N PRO A 9 9.00 28.17 -3.19
CA PRO A 9 8.92 26.73 -2.97
C PRO A 9 8.80 26.00 -4.32
N SER A 10 9.56 24.92 -4.49
CA SER A 10 9.59 24.13 -5.72
C SER A 10 9.04 22.72 -5.50
N ILE A 11 8.55 22.09 -6.56
CA ILE A 11 7.97 20.74 -6.54
C ILE A 11 8.97 19.74 -5.94
N GLY A 12 8.48 18.90 -5.02
CA GLY A 12 9.25 17.83 -4.39
C GLY A 12 9.47 16.62 -5.31
N ALA A 13 10.26 16.76 -6.37
CA ALA A 13 10.46 15.70 -7.36
C ALA A 13 10.94 14.36 -6.76
N PRO A 14 11.86 14.31 -5.77
CA PRO A 14 12.24 13.05 -5.13
C PRO A 14 11.10 12.38 -4.37
N GLY A 15 10.23 13.16 -3.71
CA GLY A 15 9.07 12.63 -3.00
C GLY A 15 8.02 12.05 -3.95
N ILE A 16 7.77 12.73 -5.08
CA ILE A 16 6.91 12.21 -6.15
C ILE A 16 7.46 10.88 -6.69
N ALA A 17 8.76 10.82 -6.97
CA ALA A 17 9.38 9.60 -7.47
C ALA A 17 9.18 8.41 -6.50
N LEU A 18 9.36 8.62 -5.20
CA LEU A 18 9.11 7.57 -4.21
C LEU A 18 7.64 7.17 -4.11
N VAL A 19 6.70 8.13 -4.17
CA VAL A 19 5.25 7.81 -4.20
C VAL A 19 4.92 6.95 -5.42
N VAL A 20 5.44 7.30 -6.60
CA VAL A 20 5.23 6.53 -7.84
C VAL A 20 5.84 5.14 -7.73
N VAL A 21 7.08 5.02 -7.28
CA VAL A 21 7.74 3.72 -7.11
C VAL A 21 6.94 2.85 -6.14
N GLY A 22 6.55 3.39 -4.98
CA GLY A 22 5.74 2.66 -4.00
C GLY A 22 4.39 2.21 -4.57
N ALA A 23 3.69 3.08 -5.29
CA ALA A 23 2.42 2.76 -5.93
C ALA A 23 2.55 1.68 -7.01
N VAL A 24 3.60 1.73 -7.83
CA VAL A 24 3.89 0.71 -8.85
C VAL A 24 4.19 -0.64 -8.19
N LEU A 25 4.94 -0.67 -7.09
CA LEU A 25 5.19 -1.91 -6.34
C LEU A 25 3.88 -2.54 -5.80
N VAL A 26 3.00 -1.72 -5.22
CA VAL A 26 1.68 -2.19 -4.75
C VAL A 26 0.83 -2.69 -5.91
N LEU A 27 0.81 -1.97 -7.03
CA LEU A 27 0.05 -2.37 -8.21
C LEU A 27 0.52 -3.73 -8.75
N ILE A 28 1.84 -3.91 -8.91
CA ILE A 28 2.45 -5.18 -9.32
C ILE A 28 2.09 -6.30 -8.35
N ALA A 29 2.15 -6.04 -7.04
CA ALA A 29 1.72 -7.02 -6.03
C ALA A 29 0.26 -7.45 -6.20
N PHE A 30 -0.65 -6.52 -6.54
CA PHE A 30 -2.07 -6.84 -6.67
C PHE A 30 -2.41 -7.55 -7.98
N THR A 31 -1.65 -7.31 -9.06
CA THR A 31 -2.04 -7.80 -10.40
C THR A 31 -1.20 -8.95 -10.92
N ALA A 32 0.06 -9.07 -10.50
CA ALA A 32 1.03 -9.91 -11.21
C ALA A 32 1.81 -10.89 -10.33
N LEU A 33 1.79 -10.74 -9.01
CA LEU A 33 2.59 -11.56 -8.11
C LEU A 33 1.77 -12.55 -7.30
N ASP A 34 2.41 -13.67 -7.01
CA ASP A 34 1.92 -14.64 -6.07
C ASP A 34 2.09 -14.15 -4.64
N TRP A 35 1.05 -14.36 -3.84
CA TRP A 35 1.02 -14.02 -2.41
C TRP A 35 1.40 -15.22 -1.55
N TYR A 36 0.98 -16.42 -1.94
CA TYR A 36 1.29 -17.67 -1.26
C TYR A 36 1.57 -18.81 -2.25
N PRO A 37 2.34 -19.84 -1.85
CA PRO A 37 2.45 -21.06 -2.62
C PRO A 37 1.08 -21.75 -2.73
N GLY A 38 0.86 -22.38 -3.87
CA GLY A 38 -0.26 -23.27 -4.10
C GLY A 38 -0.35 -24.46 -3.16
N SER A 39 -1.53 -25.06 -3.04
CA SER A 39 -1.71 -26.36 -2.37
C SER A 39 -1.28 -27.50 -3.28
N ALA A 40 -0.72 -28.58 -2.71
CA ALA A 40 -0.41 -29.79 -3.47
C ALA A 40 -1.61 -30.74 -3.47
N GLY A 41 -2.09 -31.13 -4.66
CA GLY A 41 -3.23 -32.04 -4.82
C GLY A 41 -3.77 -32.10 -6.26
N PRO A 42 -4.70 -33.03 -6.58
CA PRO A 42 -5.27 -33.17 -7.92
C PRO A 42 -6.06 -31.94 -8.42
N SER A 43 -6.46 -31.06 -7.49
CA SER A 43 -7.10 -29.76 -7.74
C SER A 43 -6.21 -28.58 -7.32
N ALA A 44 -4.89 -28.78 -7.30
CA ALA A 44 -3.90 -27.78 -6.89
C ALA A 44 -3.99 -26.51 -7.74
N VAL A 45 -4.25 -25.38 -7.09
CA VAL A 45 -3.87 -24.08 -7.65
C VAL A 45 -2.36 -23.97 -7.42
N ALA A 46 -1.56 -23.84 -8.46
CA ALA A 46 -0.10 -23.79 -8.33
C ALA A 46 0.40 -22.54 -7.57
N HIS A 47 -0.40 -21.46 -7.60
CA HIS A 47 -0.05 -20.16 -7.06
C HIS A 47 -1.30 -19.46 -6.52
N ILE A 48 -1.21 -18.84 -5.33
CA ILE A 48 -2.33 -18.08 -4.78
C ILE A 48 -2.06 -16.60 -5.05
N THR A 49 -2.88 -16.00 -5.91
CA THR A 49 -2.81 -14.58 -6.29
C THR A 49 -3.74 -13.72 -5.42
N PHE A 50 -3.63 -12.40 -5.54
CA PHE A 50 -4.56 -11.46 -4.89
C PHE A 50 -6.04 -11.74 -5.25
N SER A 51 -6.32 -12.05 -6.53
CA SER A 51 -7.67 -12.37 -6.97
C SER A 51 -8.19 -13.67 -6.36
N ASP A 52 -7.32 -14.64 -6.09
CA ASP A 52 -7.73 -15.89 -5.44
C ASP A 52 -8.06 -15.65 -3.97
N LEU A 53 -7.29 -14.79 -3.28
CA LEU A 53 -7.59 -14.36 -1.91
C LEU A 53 -8.96 -13.64 -1.83
N HIS A 54 -9.32 -12.84 -2.85
CA HIS A 54 -10.65 -12.25 -2.94
C HIS A 54 -11.75 -13.32 -3.05
N ARG A 55 -11.57 -14.33 -3.91
CA ARG A 55 -12.55 -15.43 -4.04
C ARG A 55 -12.67 -16.24 -2.76
N LEU A 56 -11.55 -16.60 -2.14
CA LEU A 56 -11.53 -17.33 -0.87
C LEU A 56 -12.26 -16.58 0.26
N THR A 57 -12.17 -15.26 0.28
CA THR A 57 -12.87 -14.44 1.28
C THR A 57 -14.35 -14.23 0.98
N ALA A 58 -14.78 -14.37 -0.28
CA ALA A 58 -16.19 -14.33 -0.65
C ALA A 58 -16.95 -15.57 -0.15
N ASP A 59 -16.29 -16.73 -0.14
CA ASP A 59 -16.89 -18.01 0.28
C ASP A 59 -16.79 -18.25 1.80
N ALA A 60 -15.97 -17.47 2.51
CA ALA A 60 -15.69 -17.67 3.93
C ALA A 60 -16.58 -16.77 4.84
N SER A 61 -17.26 -17.40 5.80
CA SER A 61 -18.04 -16.68 6.82
C SER A 61 -17.14 -16.04 7.88
N GLY A 62 -17.42 -14.80 8.29
CA GLY A 62 -16.73 -14.14 9.42
C GLY A 62 -15.43 -13.40 9.07
N VAL A 63 -15.06 -13.30 7.78
CA VAL A 63 -13.82 -12.66 7.32
C VAL A 63 -14.05 -11.25 6.74
N GLY A 64 -15.06 -10.53 7.24
CA GLY A 64 -15.57 -9.29 6.62
C GLY A 64 -14.51 -8.23 6.30
N ILE A 65 -13.49 -8.06 7.16
CA ILE A 65 -12.37 -7.14 6.90
C ILE A 65 -11.49 -7.63 5.74
N ALA A 66 -11.19 -8.92 5.67
CA ALA A 66 -10.38 -9.48 4.59
C ALA A 66 -11.16 -9.42 3.25
N ALA A 67 -12.46 -9.73 3.27
CA ALA A 67 -13.32 -9.62 2.10
C ALA A 67 -13.39 -8.18 1.56
N ALA A 68 -13.54 -7.19 2.46
CA ALA A 68 -13.51 -5.77 2.08
C ALA A 68 -12.14 -5.36 1.52
N TYR A 69 -11.05 -5.80 2.17
CA TYR A 69 -9.67 -5.53 1.75
C TYR A 69 -9.38 -6.04 0.35
N PHE A 70 -9.56 -7.35 0.12
CA PHE A 70 -9.28 -7.99 -1.16
C PHE A 70 -10.29 -7.63 -2.26
N GLY A 71 -11.49 -7.13 -1.90
CA GLY A 71 -12.48 -6.67 -2.87
C GLY A 71 -12.22 -5.26 -3.40
N TRP A 72 -12.28 -4.26 -2.52
CA TRP A 72 -12.29 -2.84 -2.95
C TRP A 72 -11.36 -1.94 -2.15
N LEU A 73 -11.16 -2.23 -0.86
CA LEU A 73 -10.48 -1.32 0.05
C LEU A 73 -8.98 -1.21 -0.28
N ALA A 74 -8.34 -2.29 -0.72
CA ALA A 74 -6.94 -2.24 -1.18
C ALA A 74 -6.77 -1.26 -2.36
N TRP A 75 -7.70 -1.29 -3.33
CA TRP A 75 -7.68 -0.38 -4.48
C TRP A 75 -7.94 1.07 -4.07
N VAL A 76 -8.88 1.31 -3.16
CA VAL A 76 -9.16 2.65 -2.64
C VAL A 76 -7.96 3.20 -1.88
N LEU A 77 -7.32 2.40 -1.03
CA LEU A 77 -6.11 2.81 -0.30
C LEU A 77 -4.97 3.15 -1.26
N LEU A 78 -4.76 2.35 -2.31
CA LEU A 78 -3.77 2.65 -3.35
C LEU A 78 -4.04 4.00 -4.02
N ILE A 79 -5.28 4.25 -4.46
CA ILE A 79 -5.67 5.52 -5.10
C ILE A 79 -5.46 6.69 -4.14
N LEU A 80 -5.88 6.56 -2.89
CA LEU A 80 -5.73 7.61 -1.88
C LEU A 80 -4.26 7.91 -1.59
N VAL A 81 -3.41 6.89 -1.46
CA VAL A 81 -1.96 7.06 -1.27
C VAL A 81 -1.34 7.78 -2.46
N ILE A 82 -1.73 7.45 -3.70
CA ILE A 82 -1.25 8.16 -4.90
C ILE A 82 -1.68 9.63 -4.85
N VAL A 83 -2.99 9.91 -4.73
CA VAL A 83 -3.52 11.28 -4.80
C VAL A 83 -2.96 12.16 -3.69
N VAL A 84 -3.00 11.67 -2.44
CA VAL A 84 -2.52 12.43 -1.27
C VAL A 84 -1.00 12.53 -1.28
N GLY A 85 -0.27 11.46 -1.63
CA GLY A 85 1.19 11.46 -1.74
C GLY A 85 1.70 12.42 -2.81
N PHE A 86 1.04 12.48 -3.98
CA PHE A 86 1.33 13.48 -5.00
C PHE A 86 1.04 14.90 -4.50
N ALA A 87 -0.15 15.13 -3.95
CA ALA A 87 -0.56 16.45 -3.45
C ALA A 87 0.36 16.95 -2.32
N ALA A 88 0.88 16.06 -1.47
CA ALA A 88 1.85 16.36 -0.42
C ALA A 88 3.17 16.94 -0.94
N ASN A 89 3.50 16.69 -2.22
CA ASN A 89 4.74 17.18 -2.86
C ASN A 89 4.53 18.46 -3.69
N LEU A 90 3.30 18.99 -3.75
CA LEU A 90 2.97 20.27 -4.38
C LEU A 90 3.13 21.42 -3.39
N PRO A 91 3.57 22.62 -3.84
CA PRO A 91 3.72 23.80 -2.99
C PRO A 91 2.36 24.43 -2.68
N THR A 92 1.63 23.88 -1.70
CA THR A 92 0.32 24.38 -1.27
C THR A 92 0.34 24.78 0.21
N ARG A 93 -0.66 25.53 0.67
CA ARG A 93 -0.78 25.87 2.10
C ARG A 93 -1.06 24.64 2.98
N ALA A 94 -1.63 23.59 2.39
CA ALA A 94 -2.01 22.35 3.07
C ALA A 94 -0.91 21.28 3.06
N THR A 95 0.27 21.56 2.50
CA THR A 95 1.37 20.58 2.34
C THR A 95 1.67 19.80 3.61
N ASN A 96 1.77 20.44 4.78
CA ASN A 96 2.09 19.73 6.02
C ASN A 96 0.99 18.72 6.43
N ALA A 97 -0.28 19.09 6.28
CA ALA A 97 -1.39 18.19 6.57
C ALA A 97 -1.42 17.02 5.57
N LEU A 98 -1.17 17.29 4.29
CA LEU A 98 -1.12 16.28 3.24
C LEU A 98 0.04 15.30 3.42
N ARG A 99 1.21 15.76 3.90
CA ARG A 99 2.36 14.88 4.23
C ARG A 99 1.99 13.89 5.33
N VAL A 100 1.37 14.38 6.41
CA VAL A 100 0.91 13.52 7.52
C VAL A 100 -0.18 12.57 7.04
N ALA A 101 -1.16 13.06 6.28
CA ALA A 101 -2.23 12.23 5.73
C ALA A 101 -1.68 11.13 4.82
N GLY A 102 -0.77 11.46 3.90
CA GLY A 102 -0.14 10.49 3.00
C GLY A 102 0.69 9.45 3.75
N PHE A 103 1.43 9.87 4.78
CA PHE A 103 2.16 8.97 5.66
C PHE A 103 1.22 7.99 6.39
N VAL A 104 0.17 8.52 7.03
CA VAL A 104 -0.83 7.71 7.74
C VAL A 104 -1.54 6.76 6.80
N LEU A 105 -1.90 7.19 5.57
CA LEU A 105 -2.53 6.35 4.57
C LEU A 105 -1.62 5.19 4.12
N GLY A 106 -0.33 5.43 3.90
CA GLY A 106 0.60 4.37 3.55
C GLY A 106 0.80 3.37 4.71
N LEU A 107 0.91 3.85 5.95
CA LEU A 107 0.92 2.97 7.13
C LEU A 107 -0.39 2.17 7.26
N ALA A 108 -1.54 2.80 7.02
CA ALA A 108 -2.83 2.15 7.04
C ALA A 108 -2.94 1.08 5.95
N GLY A 109 -2.41 1.31 4.74
CA GLY A 109 -2.32 0.32 3.67
C GLY A 109 -1.50 -0.91 4.07
N ALA A 110 -0.31 -0.70 4.64
CA ALA A 110 0.53 -1.78 5.15
C ALA A 110 -0.14 -2.56 6.29
N ALA A 111 -0.73 -1.86 7.27
CA ALA A 111 -1.43 -2.47 8.39
C ALA A 111 -2.70 -3.23 7.94
N ALA A 112 -3.47 -2.67 7.01
CA ALA A 112 -4.65 -3.33 6.44
C ALA A 112 -4.27 -4.60 5.69
N THR A 113 -3.14 -4.58 4.96
CA THR A 113 -2.57 -5.79 4.33
C THR A 113 -2.35 -6.89 5.37
N TYR A 114 -1.65 -6.56 6.47
CA TYR A 114 -1.38 -7.51 7.54
C TYR A 114 -2.67 -8.03 8.21
N LEU A 115 -3.60 -7.13 8.56
CA LEU A 115 -4.84 -7.49 9.24
C LEU A 115 -5.74 -8.38 8.38
N ALA A 116 -5.84 -8.09 7.08
CA ALA A 116 -6.60 -8.91 6.14
C ALA A 116 -6.03 -10.34 6.07
N LEU A 117 -4.71 -10.47 5.99
CA LEU A 117 -4.03 -11.77 5.98
C LEU A 117 -4.14 -12.51 7.30
N ALA A 118 -4.00 -11.82 8.44
CA ALA A 118 -4.16 -12.41 9.76
C ALA A 118 -5.57 -12.97 9.97
N LYS A 119 -6.61 -12.24 9.52
CA LYS A 119 -8.00 -12.70 9.59
C LYS A 119 -8.25 -13.90 8.69
N LEU A 120 -7.68 -13.92 7.49
CA LEU A 120 -7.79 -15.06 6.59
C LEU A 120 -7.08 -16.31 7.15
N ALA A 121 -5.88 -16.16 7.71
CA ALA A 121 -5.14 -17.25 8.34
C ALA A 121 -5.91 -17.85 9.53
N SER A 122 -6.51 -16.99 10.35
CA SER A 122 -7.30 -17.41 11.52
C SER A 122 -8.58 -18.17 11.12
N ALA A 123 -9.20 -17.80 9.99
CA ALA A 123 -10.38 -18.49 9.47
C ALA A 123 -10.06 -19.91 8.95
N GLY A 124 -8.81 -20.16 8.54
CA GLY A 124 -8.33 -21.46 8.07
C GLY A 124 -8.07 -22.50 9.17
N GLY A 125 -8.30 -22.17 10.45
CA GLY A 125 -8.24 -23.12 11.58
C GLY A 125 -6.84 -23.62 11.97
N GLY A 126 -5.77 -23.09 11.37
CA GLY A 126 -4.39 -23.44 11.71
C GLY A 126 -3.68 -22.35 12.52
N SER A 127 -2.72 -22.74 13.37
CA SER A 127 -1.85 -21.82 14.14
C SER A 127 -0.84 -21.04 13.28
N ARG A 128 -1.13 -20.83 11.98
CA ARG A 128 -0.21 -20.19 11.04
C ARG A 128 -0.30 -18.67 11.14
N GLY A 129 0.84 -18.00 11.14
CA GLY A 129 0.94 -16.55 11.12
C GLY A 129 0.55 -15.97 9.76
N ALA A 130 0.17 -14.69 9.73
CA ALA A 130 -0.21 -13.97 8.50
C ALA A 130 0.89 -13.99 7.42
N PHE A 131 2.16 -14.15 7.81
CA PHE A 131 3.29 -14.17 6.90
C PHE A 131 3.92 -15.56 6.71
N ASP A 132 3.31 -16.61 7.25
CA ASP A 132 3.80 -17.96 7.01
C ASP A 132 3.66 -18.29 5.52
N HIS A 133 4.80 -18.61 4.91
CA HIS A 133 4.93 -18.84 3.47
C HIS A 133 4.57 -17.65 2.56
N ALA A 134 4.56 -16.42 3.10
CA ALA A 134 4.36 -15.22 2.29
C ALA A 134 5.41 -15.14 1.16
N LYS A 135 4.93 -14.87 -0.05
CA LYS A 135 5.73 -14.70 -1.26
C LYS A 135 5.95 -13.22 -1.58
N ALA A 136 6.61 -12.96 -2.70
CA ALA A 136 6.99 -11.61 -3.12
C ALA A 136 5.80 -10.63 -3.20
N GLY A 137 4.59 -11.09 -3.57
CA GLY A 137 3.41 -10.24 -3.65
C GLY A 137 3.07 -9.55 -2.32
N VAL A 138 3.07 -10.30 -1.22
CA VAL A 138 2.79 -9.74 0.12
C VAL A 138 3.84 -8.69 0.50
N TRP A 139 5.11 -9.02 0.32
CA TRP A 139 6.22 -8.13 0.67
C TRP A 139 6.24 -6.87 -0.21
N LEU A 140 5.98 -6.99 -1.52
CA LEU A 140 5.89 -5.82 -2.39
C LEU A 140 4.72 -4.90 -2.01
N ALA A 141 3.57 -5.44 -1.62
CA ALA A 141 2.45 -4.61 -1.18
C ALA A 141 2.81 -3.82 0.08
N VAL A 142 3.36 -4.49 1.10
CA VAL A 142 3.76 -3.85 2.36
C VAL A 142 4.85 -2.81 2.12
N VAL A 143 5.94 -3.20 1.45
CA VAL A 143 7.07 -2.30 1.16
C VAL A 143 6.63 -1.16 0.26
N GLY A 144 5.81 -1.42 -0.75
CA GLY A 144 5.30 -0.40 -1.67
C GLY A 144 4.50 0.70 -0.94
N TYR A 145 3.62 0.30 -0.02
CA TYR A 145 2.91 1.26 0.84
C TYR A 145 3.85 2.07 1.74
N LEU A 146 4.87 1.44 2.33
CA LEU A 146 5.85 2.13 3.18
C LEU A 146 6.75 3.10 2.38
N VAL A 147 7.15 2.72 1.16
CA VAL A 147 7.92 3.58 0.25
C VAL A 147 7.08 4.78 -0.17
N ALA A 148 5.81 4.58 -0.48
CA ALA A 148 4.90 5.68 -0.81
C ALA A 148 4.68 6.61 0.41
N ALA A 149 4.55 6.05 1.62
CA ALA A 149 4.49 6.84 2.86
C ALA A 149 5.74 7.71 3.05
N ALA A 150 6.94 7.15 2.82
CA ALA A 150 8.19 7.89 2.89
C ALA A 150 8.24 9.02 1.84
N GLY A 151 7.82 8.74 0.60
CA GLY A 151 7.71 9.74 -0.46
C GLY A 151 6.75 10.89 -0.14
N ALA A 152 5.63 10.59 0.53
CA ALA A 152 4.70 11.60 1.02
C ALA A 152 5.33 12.48 2.11
N VAL A 153 6.22 11.95 2.96
CA VAL A 153 6.86 12.73 4.03
C VAL A 153 7.91 13.71 3.50
N ILE A 154 8.56 13.50 2.34
CA ILE A 154 9.62 14.41 1.87
C ILE A 154 9.09 15.84 1.62
N GLY A 155 8.04 15.98 0.82
CA GLY A 155 7.41 17.27 0.51
C GLY A 155 8.24 18.18 -0.42
N PRO A 156 7.80 19.44 -0.61
CA PRO A 156 8.42 20.40 -1.51
C PRO A 156 9.83 20.82 -1.08
N VAL A 157 10.75 20.96 -2.04
CA VAL A 157 12.13 21.38 -1.79
C VAL A 157 12.23 22.91 -1.86
N ARG A 158 12.93 23.51 -0.89
CA ARG A 158 13.30 24.93 -0.93
C ARG A 158 14.62 25.04 -1.68
N ARG A 159 14.64 25.72 -2.84
CA ARG A 159 15.89 26.06 -3.51
C ARG A 159 16.61 27.10 -2.64
N THR A 160 17.81 26.77 -2.16
CA THR A 160 18.71 27.69 -1.43
C THR A 160 19.50 28.53 -2.41
#